data_AF-A0A0Q8P6Q0-F1
#
_entry.id   AF-A0A0Q8P6Q0-F1
#
_cell.length_a   1.000
_cell.length_b   1.000
_cell.length_c   1.000
_cell.angle_alpha   90.00
_cell.angle_beta   90.00
_cell.angle_gamma   90.00
#
_symmetry.space_group_name_H-M   'P 1'
#
loop_
_entity.id
_entity.type
_entity.pdbx_description
1 polymer ?
#
loop_
_entity_poly.entity_id
_entity_poly.type
_entity_poly.pdbx_seq_one_letter_code
_entity_poly.pdbx_strand_id
1 'polypeptide(L)'
;MHAEITAYRGRLIITLLTDHSVPGEVLSAQDNPRFPGHVIYDTGKHLGVSKEALRLLRTLPTSSEEASDVNWFQIDEDKPMFFWRGGRYAIFSPEYCIAAMEFKIRKHILIPNRVPDGARAQLNVLPHAHKPRVGLLSGIPL
;
A
#
# COMPACT_ATOMS: atom_id res chain seq x y z
N MET A 1 4.97 -11.48 8.50
CA MET A 1 4.60 -10.53 7.43
C MET A 1 3.29 -9.87 7.83
N HIS A 2 3.20 -8.55 7.65
CA HIS A 2 2.10 -7.71 8.17
C HIS A 2 1.31 -7.00 7.10
N ALA A 3 1.89 -6.80 5.91
CA ALA A 3 1.16 -6.28 4.77
C ALA A 3 1.64 -6.93 3.47
N GLU A 4 0.76 -6.90 2.48
CA GLU A 4 1.03 -7.38 1.14
C GLU A 4 0.65 -6.33 0.10
N ILE A 5 1.49 -6.19 -0.93
CA ILE A 5 1.21 -5.40 -2.12
C ILE A 5 1.12 -6.34 -3.31
N THR A 6 -0.08 -6.45 -3.88
CA THR A 6 -0.37 -7.24 -5.08
C THR A 6 -0.87 -6.32 -6.19
N ALA A 7 -1.07 -6.88 -7.39
CA ALA A 7 -1.57 -6.12 -8.52
C ALA A 7 -2.64 -6.88 -9.31
N TYR A 8 -3.65 -6.15 -9.77
CA TYR A 8 -4.72 -6.71 -10.60
C TYR A 8 -5.25 -5.65 -11.55
N ARG A 9 -5.43 -6.00 -12.83
CA ARG A 9 -5.97 -5.11 -13.87
C ARG A 9 -5.30 -3.71 -13.91
N GLY A 10 -3.97 -3.67 -13.73
CA GLY A 10 -3.20 -2.42 -13.72
C GLY A 10 -3.41 -1.55 -12.48
N ARG A 11 -3.92 -2.12 -11.38
CA ARG A 11 -4.08 -1.47 -10.09
C ARG A 11 -3.16 -2.12 -9.06
N LEU A 12 -2.65 -1.30 -8.15
CA LEU A 12 -1.98 -1.74 -6.93
C LEU A 12 -3.03 -2.02 -5.86
N ILE A 13 -2.85 -3.11 -5.13
CA ILE A 13 -3.72 -3.51 -4.02
C ILE A 13 -2.82 -3.71 -2.81
N ILE A 14 -3.03 -2.90 -1.76
CA ILE A 14 -2.29 -2.96 -0.51
C ILE A 14 -3.24 -3.50 0.56
N THR A 15 -2.83 -4.56 1.24
CA THR A 15 -3.62 -5.22 2.30
C THR A 15 -2.80 -5.30 3.57
N LEU A 16 -3.30 -4.71 4.66
CA LEU A 16 -2.82 -4.93 6.02
C LEU A 16 -3.41 -6.22 6.56
N LEU A 17 -2.53 -7.15 6.93
CA LEU A 17 -2.88 -8.48 7.43
C LEU A 17 -3.16 -8.48 8.94
N THR A 18 -2.71 -7.46 9.68
CA THR A 18 -2.99 -7.30 11.10
C THR A 18 -4.20 -6.42 11.35
N ASP A 19 -4.92 -6.69 12.45
CA ASP A 19 -6.09 -5.92 12.87
C ASP A 19 -5.77 -4.75 13.80
N HIS A 20 -4.52 -4.66 14.25
CA HIS A 20 -4.04 -3.67 15.22
C HIS A 20 -2.55 -3.40 14.99
N SER A 21 -2.06 -2.32 15.61
CA SER A 21 -0.65 -1.97 15.66
C SER A 21 0.13 -3.02 16.43
N VAL A 22 1.30 -3.36 15.91
CA VAL A 22 2.25 -4.26 16.56
C VAL A 22 3.46 -3.41 16.97
N PRO A 23 3.77 -3.27 18.27
CA PRO A 23 4.82 -2.38 18.74
C PRO A 23 6.14 -2.60 17.99
N GLY A 24 6.64 -1.54 17.34
CA GLY A 24 7.90 -1.56 16.58
C GLY A 24 7.82 -2.21 15.18
N GLU A 25 6.67 -2.74 14.77
CA GLU A 25 6.52 -3.48 13.51
C GLU A 25 5.44 -2.89 12.59
N VAL A 26 4.32 -2.43 13.16
CA VAL A 26 3.19 -1.86 12.42
C VAL A 26 2.58 -0.71 13.22
N LEU A 27 2.33 0.41 12.54
CA LEU A 27 1.42 1.44 13.03
C LEU A 27 0.15 1.41 12.18
N SER A 28 -1.00 1.14 12.80
CA SER A 28 -2.30 1.14 12.12
C SER A 28 -3.08 2.42 12.44
N ALA A 29 -3.70 3.03 11.41
CA ALA A 29 -4.67 4.11 11.61
C ALA A 29 -5.89 3.69 12.45
N GLN A 30 -6.13 2.39 12.65
CA GLN A 30 -7.23 1.91 13.50
C GLN A 30 -7.02 2.27 14.98
N ASP A 31 -5.76 2.29 15.44
CA ASP A 31 -5.44 2.62 16.83
C ASP A 31 -5.23 4.13 17.04
N ASN A 32 -5.07 4.89 15.96
CA ASN A 32 -4.94 6.34 16.01
C ASN A 32 -5.74 7.00 14.88
N PRO A 33 -6.98 7.46 15.14
CA PRO A 33 -7.83 8.06 14.12
C PRO A 33 -7.31 9.40 13.57
N ARG A 34 -6.29 10.01 14.19
CA ARG A 34 -5.61 11.20 13.64
C ARG A 34 -4.53 10.84 12.63
N PHE A 35 -4.14 9.57 12.54
CA PHE A 35 -3.11 9.12 11.62
C PHE A 35 -3.76 8.67 10.29
N PRO A 36 -3.38 9.24 9.13
CA PRO A 36 -4.15 9.11 7.89
C PRO A 36 -3.93 7.78 7.14
N GLY A 37 -3.19 6.83 7.70
CA GLY A 37 -2.77 5.63 6.98
C GLY A 37 -2.09 4.59 7.85
N HIS A 38 -1.25 3.76 7.26
CA HIS A 38 -0.58 2.66 7.95
C HIS A 38 0.91 2.69 7.66
N VAL A 39 1.71 2.21 8.60
CA VAL A 39 3.16 2.11 8.46
C VAL A 39 3.60 0.70 8.76
N ILE A 40 4.45 0.16 7.90
CA ILE A 40 5.16 -1.11 8.11
C ILE A 40 6.62 -0.79 8.33
N TYR A 41 7.13 -1.22 9.49
CA TYR A 41 8.53 -1.14 9.84
C TYR A 41 9.27 -2.38 9.34
N ASP A 42 10.57 -2.25 9.08
CA ASP A 42 11.44 -3.33 8.58
C ASP A 42 10.77 -4.13 7.43
N THR A 43 10.54 -3.42 6.33
CA THR A 43 9.83 -3.95 5.16
C THR A 43 10.46 -5.23 4.59
N GLY A 44 11.75 -5.48 4.84
CA GLY A 44 12.43 -6.73 4.50
C GLY A 44 11.91 -7.97 5.24
N LYS A 45 11.27 -7.79 6.40
CA LYS A 45 10.63 -8.87 7.18
C LYS A 45 9.12 -8.83 7.14
N HIS A 46 8.54 -7.63 7.00
CA HIS A 46 7.11 -7.43 7.25
C HIS A 46 6.28 -7.05 6.02
N LEU A 47 6.90 -6.71 4.88
CA LEU A 47 6.19 -6.32 3.67
C LEU A 47 6.41 -7.33 2.53
N GLY A 48 5.34 -7.99 2.12
CA GLY A 48 5.31 -8.80 0.91
C GLY A 48 4.96 -7.96 -0.31
N VAL A 49 5.67 -8.14 -1.42
CA VAL A 49 5.36 -7.47 -2.69
C VAL A 49 5.42 -8.47 -3.84
N SER A 50 4.37 -8.53 -4.66
CA SER A 50 4.36 -9.37 -5.86
C SER A 50 5.19 -8.75 -6.99
N LYS A 51 5.64 -9.58 -7.95
CA LYS A 51 6.42 -9.09 -9.11
C LYS A 51 5.63 -8.09 -9.95
N GLU A 52 4.33 -8.30 -10.06
CA GLU A 52 3.38 -7.45 -10.78
C GLU A 52 3.20 -6.11 -10.07
N ALA A 53 3.07 -6.12 -8.75
CA ALA A 53 3.04 -4.90 -7.95
C ALA A 53 4.34 -4.10 -8.08
N LEU A 54 5.50 -4.76 -8.03
CA LEU A 54 6.80 -4.09 -8.22
C LEU A 54 6.88 -3.36 -9.56
N ARG A 55 6.33 -3.95 -10.63
CA ARG A 55 6.30 -3.29 -11.95
C ARG A 55 5.49 -2.00 -11.91
N LEU A 56 4.32 -2.01 -11.25
CA LEU A 56 3.48 -0.82 -11.11
C LEU A 56 4.06 0.22 -10.15
N LEU A 57 4.69 -0.21 -9.05
CA LEU A 57 5.34 0.70 -8.10
C LEU A 57 6.46 1.52 -8.77
N ARG A 58 7.16 0.95 -9.76
CA ARG A 58 8.19 1.64 -10.54
C ARG A 58 7.64 2.70 -11.49
N THR A 59 6.36 2.68 -11.80
CA THR A 59 5.72 3.63 -12.71
C THR A 59 4.96 4.74 -11.99
N LEU A 60 4.98 4.76 -10.65
CA LEU A 60 4.26 5.77 -9.90
C LEU A 60 4.87 7.17 -10.13
N PRO A 61 4.05 8.20 -10.35
CA PRO A 61 4.52 9.57 -10.33
C PRO A 61 4.98 9.94 -8.92
N THR A 62 6.06 10.71 -8.83
CA THR A 62 6.57 11.26 -7.56
C THR A 62 6.10 12.70 -7.36
N SER A 63 5.74 13.08 -6.14
CA SER A 63 5.44 14.47 -5.78
C SER A 63 6.71 15.27 -5.47
N SER A 64 6.55 16.58 -5.25
CA SER A 64 7.57 17.43 -4.63
C SER A 64 7.51 17.43 -3.10
N GLU A 65 6.58 16.68 -2.51
CA GLU A 65 6.35 16.61 -1.06
C GLU A 65 7.10 15.41 -0.46
N GLU A 66 7.55 15.55 0.78
CA GLU A 66 8.21 14.47 1.52
C GLU A 66 7.27 13.31 1.87
N ALA A 67 5.96 13.56 1.91
CA ALA A 67 4.94 12.58 2.17
C ALA A 67 3.80 12.69 1.15
N SER A 68 3.32 11.55 0.65
CA SER A 68 2.22 11.50 -0.33
C SER A 68 1.31 10.29 -0.06
N ASP A 69 0.66 9.73 -1.09
CA ASP A 69 -0.22 8.57 -0.93
C ASP A 69 0.55 7.32 -0.54
N VAL A 70 1.76 7.15 -1.07
CA VAL A 70 2.68 6.08 -0.68
C VAL A 70 4.09 6.62 -0.46
N ASN A 71 4.72 6.18 0.63
CA ASN A 71 6.09 6.56 0.95
C ASN A 71 6.89 5.29 1.24
N TRP A 72 8.14 5.24 0.77
CA TRP A 72 9.06 4.14 1.10
C TRP A 72 10.44 4.73 1.43
N PHE A 73 10.63 5.03 2.71
CA PHE A 73 11.79 5.76 3.21
C PHE A 73 12.68 4.86 4.06
N GLN A 74 13.91 5.30 4.26
CA GLN A 74 14.89 4.66 5.13
C GLN A 74 14.90 5.43 6.45
N ILE A 75 14.81 4.75 7.59
CA ILE A 75 15.08 5.38 8.89
C ILE A 75 16.52 5.11 9.32
N ASP A 76 16.91 3.84 9.38
CA ASP A 76 18.26 3.38 9.69
C ASP A 76 18.81 2.53 8.54
N GLU A 77 20.13 2.30 8.44
CA GLU A 77 20.80 1.56 7.34
C GLU A 77 20.06 0.29 6.87
N ASP A 78 19.45 -0.46 7.78
CA ASP A 78 18.79 -1.73 7.47
C ASP A 78 17.29 -1.79 7.74
N LYS A 79 16.65 -0.67 8.09
CA LYS A 79 15.22 -0.64 8.45
C LYS A 79 14.42 0.27 7.53
N PRO A 80 14.15 -0.16 6.30
CA PRO A 80 13.25 0.56 5.41
C PRO A 80 11.80 0.44 5.89
N MET A 81 11.06 1.53 5.74
CA MET A 81 9.67 1.63 6.17
C MET A 81 8.77 2.00 5.01
N PHE A 82 7.57 1.42 5.01
CA PHE A 82 6.57 1.69 3.98
C PHE A 82 5.31 2.26 4.62
N PHE A 83 4.86 3.38 4.09
CA PHE A 83 3.61 4.03 4.47
C PHE A 83 2.66 4.04 3.27
N TRP A 84 1.38 3.86 3.53
CA TRP A 84 0.33 4.25 2.59
C TRP A 84 -0.82 4.95 3.32
N ARG A 85 -1.44 5.89 2.61
CA ARG A 85 -2.65 6.57 3.05
C ARG A 85 -3.89 5.69 2.82
N GLY A 86 -4.87 5.77 3.72
CA GLY A 86 -6.18 5.12 3.56
C GLY A 86 -6.40 3.91 4.46
N GLY A 87 -7.31 3.04 4.02
CA GLY A 87 -7.76 1.89 4.80
C GLY A 87 -6.76 0.74 4.86
N ARG A 88 -7.08 -0.25 5.69
CA ARG A 88 -6.35 -1.53 5.76
C ARG A 88 -6.30 -2.25 4.42
N TYR A 89 -7.36 -2.10 3.65
CA TYR A 89 -7.47 -2.58 2.30
C TYR A 89 -7.58 -1.34 1.38
N ALA A 90 -6.56 -1.14 0.56
CA ALA A 90 -6.44 0.04 -0.30
C ALA A 90 -6.16 -0.37 -1.76
N ILE A 91 -6.89 0.24 -2.69
CA ILE A 91 -6.72 0.04 -4.12
C ILE A 91 -6.25 1.35 -4.74
N PHE A 92 -5.13 1.28 -5.44
CA PHE A 92 -4.49 2.42 -6.07
C PHE A 92 -4.37 2.24 -7.58
N SER A 93 -4.79 3.26 -8.31
CA SER A 93 -4.48 3.43 -9.73
C SER A 93 -3.10 4.05 -9.87
N PRO A 94 -2.13 3.45 -10.58
CA PRO A 94 -0.78 3.99 -10.72
C PRO A 94 -0.74 5.45 -11.23
N GLU A 95 -1.69 5.83 -12.09
CA GLU A 95 -1.83 7.19 -12.63
C GLU A 95 -2.23 8.24 -11.59
N TYR A 96 -2.85 7.82 -10.48
CA TYR A 96 -3.40 8.72 -9.45
C TYR A 96 -2.78 8.49 -8.07
N CYS A 97 -1.95 7.45 -7.92
CA CYS A 97 -1.24 7.14 -6.69
C CYS A 97 0.08 7.86 -6.72
N ILE A 98 0.20 8.91 -5.93
CA ILE A 98 1.39 9.74 -5.94
C ILE A 98 2.35 9.23 -4.86
N ALA A 99 3.59 8.98 -5.25
CA ALA A 99 4.64 8.58 -4.35
C ALA A 99 5.38 9.82 -3.80
N ALA A 100 5.93 9.74 -2.59
CA ALA A 100 6.78 10.81 -2.06
C ALA A 100 7.99 11.14 -2.98
N MET A 101 8.53 12.35 -2.82
CA MET A 101 9.66 12.87 -3.61
C MET A 101 10.83 11.89 -3.73
N GLU A 102 11.25 11.26 -2.62
CA GLU A 102 12.37 10.33 -2.62
C GLU A 102 11.97 8.85 -2.67
N PHE A 103 10.78 8.55 -3.20
CA PHE A 103 10.27 7.19 -3.25
C PHE A 103 11.22 6.28 -4.02
N LYS A 104 11.67 5.22 -3.35
CA LYS A 104 12.49 4.16 -3.93
C LYS A 104 11.97 2.83 -3.43
N ILE A 105 11.99 1.82 -4.29
CA ILE A 105 11.71 0.45 -3.85
C ILE A 105 12.88 -0.03 -3.00
N ARG A 106 12.60 -0.47 -1.77
CA ARG A 106 13.61 -0.93 -0.79
C ARG A 106 13.43 -2.41 -0.47
N LYS A 107 14.10 -2.92 0.57
CA LYS A 107 14.04 -4.33 0.98
C LYS A 107 12.58 -4.75 1.21
N HIS A 108 12.21 -5.91 0.68
CA HIS A 108 10.89 -6.51 0.79
C HIS A 108 10.97 -8.02 0.58
N ILE A 109 9.90 -8.72 0.91
CA ILE A 109 9.73 -10.16 0.63
C ILE A 109 8.99 -10.32 -0.69
N LEU A 110 9.53 -11.10 -1.62
CA LEU A 110 8.80 -11.45 -2.84
C LEU A 110 7.71 -12.49 -2.53
N ILE A 111 6.48 -12.19 -2.92
CA ILE A 111 5.32 -13.08 -2.73
C ILE A 111 4.62 -13.41 -4.06
N PRO A 112 3.84 -14.50 -4.13
CA PRO A 112 2.94 -14.74 -5.26
C PRO A 112 1.87 -13.65 -5.36
N ASN A 113 1.36 -13.39 -6.56
CA ASN A 113 0.32 -12.37 -6.79
C ASN A 113 -1.09 -12.85 -6.39
N ARG A 114 -1.31 -13.10 -5.09
CA ARG A 114 -2.58 -13.56 -4.52
C ARG A 114 -3.48 -12.39 -4.18
N VAL A 115 -4.10 -11.83 -5.22
CA VAL A 115 -5.08 -10.75 -5.06
C VAL A 115 -6.30 -11.25 -4.29
N PRO A 116 -6.72 -10.61 -3.18
CA PRO A 116 -7.90 -11.00 -2.39
C PRO A 116 -9.18 -11.06 -3.23
N ASP A 117 -10.10 -11.99 -2.96
CA ASP A 117 -11.29 -12.17 -3.80
C ASP A 117 -12.22 -10.94 -3.82
N GLY A 118 -12.37 -10.25 -2.68
CA GLY A 118 -13.10 -8.99 -2.61
C GLY A 118 -12.50 -7.90 -3.52
N ALA A 119 -11.17 -7.86 -3.63
CA ALA A 119 -10.46 -6.98 -4.56
C ALA A 119 -10.81 -7.28 -6.02
N ARG A 120 -10.78 -8.57 -6.37
CA ARG A 120 -11.07 -9.03 -7.74
C ARG A 120 -12.50 -8.70 -8.11
N ALA A 121 -13.46 -9.01 -7.24
CA ALA A 121 -14.87 -8.72 -7.47
C ALA A 121 -15.11 -7.23 -7.70
N GLN A 122 -14.60 -6.37 -6.81
CA GLN A 122 -14.72 -4.92 -6.93
C GLN A 122 -14.08 -4.39 -8.23
N LEU A 123 -12.89 -4.86 -8.58
CA LEU A 123 -12.17 -4.42 -9.78
C LEU A 123 -12.74 -4.98 -11.07
N ASN A 124 -13.45 -6.11 -11.04
CA ASN A 124 -14.11 -6.68 -12.21
C ASN A 124 -15.36 -5.91 -12.61
N VAL A 125 -16.07 -5.32 -11.65
CA VAL A 125 -17.24 -4.47 -11.92
C VAL A 125 -16.87 -3.02 -12.27
N LEU A 126 -15.65 -2.59 -11.95
CA LEU A 126 -15.17 -1.25 -12.29
C LEU A 126 -14.63 -1.18 -13.73
N PRO A 127 -14.94 -0.12 -14.49
CA PRO A 127 -14.30 0.11 -15.79
C PRO A 127 -12.79 0.34 -15.61
N HIS A 128 -11.99 -0.09 -16.58
CA HIS A 128 -10.51 -0.03 -16.52
C HIS A 128 -9.94 1.36 -16.20
N ALA A 129 -10.67 2.43 -16.54
CA ALA A 129 -10.32 3.81 -16.26
C ALA A 129 -11.31 4.45 -15.26
N HIS A 130 -11.40 3.93 -14.05
CA HIS A 130 -12.08 4.63 -12.97
C HIS A 130 -11.11 5.64 -12.32
N LYS A 131 -11.45 6.93 -12.36
CA LYS A 131 -10.83 8.01 -11.55
C LYS A 131 -11.36 7.88 -10.11
N PRO A 132 -10.59 7.38 -9.12
CA PRO A 132 -10.99 7.55 -7.74
C PRO A 132 -10.61 8.97 -7.32
N ARG A 133 -11.59 9.81 -7.00
CA ARG A 133 -11.33 11.05 -6.26
C ARG A 133 -11.00 10.65 -4.82
N VAL A 134 -9.73 10.39 -4.53
CA VAL A 134 -9.24 10.03 -3.19
C VAL A 134 -9.81 8.68 -2.71
N GLY A 135 -9.09 8.02 -1.79
CA GLY A 135 -9.26 6.61 -1.42
C GLY A 135 -10.73 6.14 -1.35
N LEU A 136 -11.02 5.04 -2.05
CA LEU A 136 -12.28 4.33 -1.92
C LEU A 136 -12.39 3.79 -0.48
N LEU A 137 -13.00 4.59 0.39
CA LEU A 137 -13.47 4.16 1.69
C LEU A 137 -14.53 3.07 1.44
N SER A 138 -14.23 1.83 1.80
CA SER A 138 -15.27 0.82 2.01
C SER A 138 -15.31 0.46 3.48
N GLY A 139 -15.94 1.35 4.25
CA GLY A 139 -16.70 0.91 5.41
C GLY A 139 -17.97 0.25 4.89
N ILE A 140 -17.95 -1.08 4.75
CA ILE A 140 -19.17 -1.89 4.75
C ILE A 140 -18.96 -2.91 5.85
N PRO A 141 -19.65 -2.80 7.00
CA PRO A 141 -19.70 -3.89 7.95
C PRO A 141 -20.46 -5.06 7.30
N LEU A 142 -19.91 -6.27 7.41
CA LEU A 142 -20.65 -7.51 7.20
C LEU A 142 -21.74 -7.66 8.26
#